data_AF-A0A940IGM5-F1
#
_entry.id   AF-A0A940IGM5-F1
#
_cell.length_a   1.000
_cell.length_b   1.000
_cell.length_c   1.000
_cell.angle_alpha   90.00
_cell.angle_beta   90.00
_cell.angle_gamma   90.00
#
_symmetry.space_group_name_H-M   'P 1'
#
loop_
_entity.id
_entity.type
_entity.pdbx_description
1 polymer ?
#
loop_
_entity_poly.entity_id
_entity_poly.type
_entity_poly.pdbx_seq_one_letter_code
_entity_poly.pdbx_strand_id
1 'polypeptide(L)'
;MISFKLKAAALCALVAMPLWSSAAVKNVKVTQGVMVGDGIARFIPKGYDAEKIPTFAIADEPEEKGSLPENWQLVPDFYLENGKATGSLYWDNGEGWEYRNGEYSLQKYSARTEGDSVIVSLTGKEGSMETENNGMAIVKVITDNGIRQASGNLEEGITVKL
;
A
#
# COMPACT_ATOMS: atom_id res chain seq x y z
N MET A 1 -0.81 12.10 -68.94
CA MET A 1 -1.59 11.26 -67.99
C MET A 1 -1.09 9.83 -68.11
N ILE A 2 -1.03 9.09 -66.98
CA ILE A 2 -0.47 7.72 -66.77
C ILE A 2 1.04 7.75 -66.47
N SER A 3 1.62 7.13 -65.44
CA SER A 3 1.20 6.61 -64.12
C SER A 3 2.51 6.27 -63.36
N PHE A 4 2.65 6.67 -62.10
CA PHE A 4 3.72 6.22 -61.19
C PHE A 4 3.56 4.75 -60.82
N LYS A 5 4.66 3.97 -60.75
CA LYS A 5 4.89 2.96 -59.68
C LYS A 5 6.40 2.71 -59.48
N LEU A 6 6.96 3.34 -58.44
CA LEU A 6 8.23 2.89 -57.83
C LEU A 6 7.93 1.60 -57.04
N LYS A 7 8.68 0.53 -57.29
CA LYS A 7 8.69 -0.67 -56.45
C LYS A 7 9.84 -0.51 -55.44
N ALA A 8 9.52 -0.31 -54.17
CA ALA A 8 10.47 -0.44 -53.07
C ALA A 8 9.95 -1.53 -52.12
N ALA A 9 10.81 -2.49 -51.80
CA ALA A 9 10.52 -3.67 -51.00
C ALA A 9 11.22 -3.60 -49.64
N ALA A 10 10.59 -4.26 -48.67
CA ALA A 10 11.09 -4.72 -47.36
C ALA A 10 11.57 -3.64 -46.36
N LEU A 11 10.79 -3.32 -45.32
CA LEU A 11 10.56 -4.11 -44.10
C LEU A 11 11.84 -4.29 -43.26
N CYS A 12 12.09 -3.30 -42.41
CA CYS A 12 12.60 -3.50 -41.05
C CYS A 12 12.09 -2.33 -40.22
N ALA A 13 10.78 -2.34 -39.95
CA ALA A 13 10.25 -1.60 -38.83
C ALA A 13 10.74 -2.33 -37.57
N LEU A 14 11.93 -1.95 -37.11
CA LEU A 14 12.31 -2.14 -35.72
C LEU A 14 11.41 -1.19 -34.93
N VAL A 15 10.15 -1.61 -34.77
CA VAL A 15 9.31 -1.11 -33.70
C VAL A 15 10.06 -1.56 -32.46
N ALA A 16 10.94 -0.70 -31.95
CA ALA A 16 11.18 -0.65 -30.53
C ALA A 16 9.79 -0.45 -29.94
N MET A 17 9.09 -1.54 -29.65
CA MET A 17 7.98 -1.50 -28.73
C MET A 17 8.66 -1.01 -27.45
N PRO A 18 8.45 0.23 -26.97
CA PRO A 18 8.50 0.39 -25.54
C PRO A 18 7.56 -0.70 -25.05
N LEU A 19 8.10 -1.71 -24.37
CA LEU A 19 7.30 -2.56 -23.53
C LEU A 19 6.64 -1.57 -22.56
N TRP A 20 5.49 -1.04 -22.94
CA TRP A 20 4.50 -0.56 -22.01
C TRP A 20 4.09 -1.81 -21.26
N SER A 21 4.94 -2.22 -20.32
CA SER A 21 4.47 -2.85 -19.10
C SER A 21 3.47 -1.85 -18.55
N SER A 22 2.19 -2.05 -18.91
CA SER A 22 1.12 -1.42 -18.16
C SER A 22 1.38 -1.86 -16.74
N ALA A 23 1.77 -0.92 -15.89
CA ALA A 23 1.91 -1.19 -14.47
C ALA A 23 0.56 -1.74 -14.03
N ALA A 24 0.48 -3.04 -13.80
CA ALA A 24 -0.78 -3.68 -13.45
C ALA A 24 -1.07 -3.28 -12.00
N VAL A 25 -1.91 -2.25 -11.84
CA VAL A 25 -2.44 -1.85 -10.54
C VAL A 25 -3.65 -2.72 -10.26
N LYS A 26 -3.58 -3.52 -9.20
CA LYS A 26 -4.70 -4.35 -8.74
C LYS A 26 -5.12 -3.93 -7.34
N ASN A 27 -6.28 -3.27 -7.23
CA ASN A 27 -6.86 -2.91 -5.95
C ASN A 27 -7.22 -4.15 -5.13
N VAL A 28 -6.90 -4.11 -3.84
CA VAL A 28 -7.23 -5.12 -2.84
C VAL A 28 -8.33 -4.53 -1.95
N LYS A 29 -9.57 -4.96 -2.19
CA LYS A 29 -10.75 -4.45 -1.48
C LYS A 29 -10.70 -4.82 0.01
N VAL A 30 -10.95 -3.86 0.90
CA VAL A 30 -11.26 -4.13 2.31
C VAL A 30 -12.63 -4.79 2.42
N THR A 31 -12.70 -5.96 3.04
CA THR A 31 -13.93 -6.76 3.18
C THR A 31 -14.62 -6.61 4.51
N GLN A 32 -13.89 -6.23 5.56
CA GLN A 32 -14.43 -6.00 6.89
C GLN A 32 -13.64 -4.89 7.60
N GLY A 33 -14.35 -4.03 8.34
CA GLY A 33 -13.80 -3.02 9.22
C GLY A 33 -14.59 -3.01 10.52
N VAL A 34 -13.91 -3.15 11.65
CA VAL A 34 -14.54 -3.26 12.98
C VAL A 34 -13.72 -2.51 14.03
N MET A 35 -14.40 -1.98 15.05
CA MET A 35 -13.75 -1.42 16.23
C MET A 35 -13.21 -2.55 17.11
N VAL A 36 -11.97 -2.40 17.58
CA VAL A 36 -11.30 -3.38 18.45
C VAL A 36 -10.74 -2.75 19.73
N GLY A 37 -10.82 -1.43 19.85
CA GLY A 37 -10.39 -0.67 21.02
C GLY A 37 -10.77 0.80 20.90
N ASP A 38 -10.45 1.59 21.93
CA ASP A 38 -10.75 3.03 21.94
C ASP A 38 -9.86 3.72 20.90
N GLY A 39 -10.48 4.20 19.81
CA GLY A 39 -9.75 4.79 18.68
C GLY A 39 -8.94 3.78 17.84
N ILE A 40 -9.19 2.47 17.98
CA ILE A 40 -8.48 1.42 17.25
C ILE A 40 -9.47 0.60 16.43
N ALA A 41 -9.25 0.55 15.12
CA ALA A 41 -10.00 -0.28 14.19
C ALA A 41 -9.12 -1.36 13.54
N ARG A 42 -9.73 -2.51 13.22
CA ARG A 42 -9.13 -3.59 12.43
C ARG A 42 -9.77 -3.61 11.05
N PHE A 43 -8.95 -3.56 10.01
CA PHE A 43 -9.37 -3.67 8.61
C PHE A 43 -8.84 -4.95 7.99
N ILE A 44 -9.74 -5.76 7.46
CA ILE A 44 -9.43 -7.05 6.84
C ILE A 44 -9.55 -6.91 5.33
N PRO A 45 -8.44 -7.01 4.57
CA PRO A 45 -8.48 -7.02 3.12
C PRO A 45 -8.93 -8.37 2.56
N LYS A 46 -9.48 -8.35 1.35
CA LYS A 46 -9.85 -9.56 0.61
C LYS A 46 -8.65 -10.48 0.46
N GLY A 47 -8.78 -11.72 0.95
CA GLY A 47 -7.74 -12.75 0.87
C GLY A 47 -6.91 -12.91 2.14
N TYR A 48 -7.14 -12.09 3.16
CA TYR A 48 -6.63 -12.34 4.51
C TYR A 48 -7.37 -13.52 5.16
N ASP A 49 -6.61 -14.38 5.84
CA ASP A 49 -7.11 -15.57 6.53
C ASP A 49 -6.38 -15.70 7.87
N ALA A 50 -7.09 -15.42 8.96
CA ALA A 50 -6.53 -15.41 10.31
C ALA A 50 -6.04 -16.79 10.77
N GLU A 51 -6.64 -17.88 10.30
CA GLU A 51 -6.25 -19.25 10.70
C GLU A 51 -4.93 -19.67 10.06
N LYS A 52 -4.59 -19.08 8.91
CA LYS A 52 -3.32 -19.32 8.21
C LYS A 52 -2.20 -18.40 8.69
N ILE A 53 -2.53 -17.41 9.51
CA ILE A 53 -1.65 -16.32 9.90
C ILE A 53 -1.56 -16.31 11.42
N PRO A 54 -0.56 -16.98 12.03
CA PRO A 54 -0.39 -16.89 13.48
C PRO A 54 0.01 -15.46 13.86
N THR A 55 -0.83 -14.78 14.65
CA THR A 55 -0.58 -13.42 15.14
C THR A 55 0.12 -13.46 16.50
N PHE A 56 1.45 -13.26 16.51
CA PHE A 56 2.22 -12.99 17.74
C PHE A 56 2.36 -11.49 18.05
N ALA A 57 1.75 -10.64 17.21
CA ALA A 57 1.86 -9.19 17.32
C ALA A 57 1.06 -8.62 18.50
N ILE A 58 0.08 -9.38 18.99
CA ILE A 58 -0.87 -9.07 20.05
C ILE A 58 -0.96 -10.34 20.90
N ALA A 59 -1.01 -10.23 22.24
CA ALA A 59 -1.06 -11.40 23.12
C ALA A 59 -2.31 -12.27 22.86
N ASP A 60 -3.42 -11.62 22.50
CA ASP A 60 -4.67 -12.21 22.05
C ASP A 60 -5.24 -11.36 20.90
N GLU A 61 -5.94 -11.98 19.94
CA GLU A 61 -6.68 -11.23 18.93
C GLU A 61 -7.67 -10.27 19.60
N PRO A 62 -7.66 -8.97 19.26
CA PRO A 62 -8.52 -8.04 19.94
C PRO A 62 -9.98 -8.33 19.57
N GLU A 63 -10.81 -8.35 20.60
CA GLU A 63 -12.23 -8.66 20.45
C GLU A 63 -12.93 -7.56 19.64
N GLU A 64 -13.89 -7.97 18.82
CA GLU A 64 -14.72 -7.02 18.09
C GLU A 64 -15.65 -6.30 19.07
N LYS A 65 -15.48 -4.99 19.19
CA LYS A 65 -16.25 -4.13 20.10
C LYS A 65 -17.46 -3.47 19.44
N GLY A 66 -17.58 -3.59 18.12
CA GLY A 66 -18.70 -3.06 17.36
C GLY A 66 -18.33 -2.64 15.94
N SER A 67 -19.32 -2.12 15.23
CA SER A 67 -19.13 -1.53 13.90
C SER A 67 -18.29 -0.26 13.97
N LEU A 68 -17.64 0.09 12.85
CA LEU A 68 -17.04 1.42 12.70
C LEU A 68 -18.11 2.50 12.86
N PRO A 69 -17.87 3.55 13.65
CA PRO A 69 -18.81 4.65 13.77
C PRO A 69 -18.91 5.40 12.44
N GLU A 70 -20.06 6.04 12.17
CA GLU A 70 -20.30 6.74 10.89
C GLU A 70 -19.30 7.86 10.61
N ASN A 71 -18.70 8.44 11.65
CA ASN A 71 -17.67 9.47 11.57
C ASN A 71 -16.24 8.90 11.52
N TRP A 72 -16.06 7.58 11.35
CA TRP A 72 -14.74 6.97 11.18
C TRP A 72 -14.17 7.29 9.79
N GLN A 73 -13.09 8.08 9.74
CA GLN A 73 -12.52 8.57 8.49
C GLN A 73 -11.28 7.78 8.03
N LEU A 74 -10.62 7.08 8.96
CA LEU A 74 -9.35 6.42 8.69
C LEU A 74 -9.55 5.03 8.06
N VAL A 75 -9.62 4.95 6.74
CA VAL A 75 -9.69 3.67 6.02
C VAL A 75 -8.45 3.50 5.13
N PRO A 76 -7.66 2.44 5.31
CA PRO A 76 -6.49 2.20 4.45
C PRO A 76 -6.91 1.66 3.09
N ASP A 77 -6.25 2.14 2.04
CA ASP A 77 -6.33 1.55 0.70
C ASP A 77 -5.15 0.61 0.49
N PHE A 78 -5.39 -0.56 -0.10
CA PHE A 78 -4.36 -1.54 -0.43
C PHE A 78 -4.43 -1.89 -1.92
N TYR A 79 -3.27 -2.01 -2.56
CA TYR A 79 -3.18 -2.42 -3.96
C TYR A 79 -1.83 -3.09 -4.27
N LEU A 80 -1.79 -3.88 -5.34
CA LEU A 80 -0.56 -4.40 -5.90
C LEU A 80 -0.17 -3.54 -7.10
N GLU A 81 1.09 -3.13 -7.17
CA GLU A 81 1.65 -2.39 -8.30
C GLU A 81 3.02 -2.97 -8.65
N ASN A 82 3.19 -3.48 -9.88
CA ASN A 82 4.46 -4.05 -10.36
C ASN A 82 5.07 -5.12 -9.43
N GLY A 83 4.22 -5.97 -8.82
CA GLY A 83 4.67 -7.01 -7.88
C GLY A 83 5.03 -6.49 -6.48
N LYS A 84 4.86 -5.20 -6.22
CA LYS A 84 4.98 -4.61 -4.89
C LYS A 84 3.61 -4.51 -4.24
N ALA A 85 3.54 -4.77 -2.95
CA ALA A 85 2.36 -4.45 -2.16
C ALA A 85 2.42 -2.98 -1.77
N THR A 86 1.35 -2.26 -1.99
CA THR A 86 1.28 -0.82 -1.75
C THR A 86 0.07 -0.53 -0.89
N GLY A 87 0.17 0.47 -0.02
CA GLY A 87 -0.96 0.97 0.72
C GLY A 87 -0.87 2.47 0.95
N SER A 88 -2.01 3.09 1.22
CA SER A 88 -2.06 4.50 1.59
C SER A 88 -2.91 4.74 2.83
N LEU A 89 -2.47 5.72 3.62
CA LEU A 89 -3.14 6.17 4.83
C LEU A 89 -3.38 7.68 4.73
N TYR A 90 -4.63 8.08 4.90
CA TYR A 90 -5.05 9.47 4.96
C TYR A 90 -5.26 9.90 6.41
N TRP A 91 -4.83 11.11 6.77
CA TRP A 91 -5.00 11.69 8.09
C TRP A 91 -5.35 13.19 7.98
N ASP A 92 -6.30 13.67 8.77
CA ASP A 92 -6.64 15.09 8.90
C ASP A 92 -7.05 15.41 10.36
N ASN A 93 -7.64 16.58 10.62
CA ASN A 93 -8.11 16.97 11.95
C ASN A 93 -9.49 16.37 12.32
N GLY A 94 -10.12 15.59 11.43
CA GLY A 94 -11.44 14.98 11.62
C GLY A 94 -12.66 15.82 11.23
N GLU A 95 -12.51 17.08 10.80
CA GLU A 95 -13.63 17.94 10.37
C GLU A 95 -14.05 17.69 8.90
N GLY A 96 -13.20 17.02 8.12
CA GLY A 96 -13.49 16.51 6.78
C GLY A 96 -13.40 17.54 5.65
N TRP A 97 -12.82 18.72 5.90
CA TRP A 97 -12.68 19.81 4.92
C TRP A 97 -11.22 20.19 4.62
N GLU A 98 -10.28 19.61 5.33
CA GLU A 98 -8.87 19.96 5.39
C GLU A 98 -8.16 19.69 4.05
N TYR A 99 -8.67 18.71 3.29
CA TYR A 99 -8.23 18.43 1.92
C TYR A 99 -8.29 19.65 0.99
N ARG A 100 -9.18 20.61 1.25
CA ARG A 100 -9.32 21.83 0.45
C ARG A 100 -8.20 22.83 0.67
N ASN A 101 -7.68 22.87 1.89
CA ASN A 101 -6.64 23.81 2.31
C ASN A 101 -5.25 23.16 2.32
N GLY A 102 -5.18 21.85 2.08
CA GLY A 102 -3.94 21.08 2.13
C GLY A 102 -3.57 20.58 3.53
N GLU A 103 -4.41 20.80 4.54
CA GLU A 103 -4.14 20.54 5.97
C GLU A 103 -4.37 19.05 6.36
N TYR A 104 -3.89 18.14 5.51
CA TYR A 104 -3.98 16.69 5.68
C TYR A 104 -2.61 16.03 5.50
N SER A 105 -2.54 14.72 5.77
CA SER A 105 -1.39 13.87 5.50
C SER A 105 -1.88 12.63 4.74
N LEU A 106 -1.58 12.55 3.44
CA LEU A 106 -1.79 11.33 2.66
C LEU A 106 -0.44 10.66 2.44
N GLN A 107 -0.21 9.57 3.16
CA GLN A 107 1.04 8.81 3.10
C GLN A 107 0.86 7.55 2.25
N LYS A 108 1.80 7.29 1.34
CA LYS A 108 1.84 6.12 0.48
C LYS A 108 3.04 5.26 0.87
N TYR A 109 2.82 3.97 1.08
CA TYR A 109 3.83 3.01 1.48
C TYR A 109 3.94 1.90 0.43
N SER A 110 5.15 1.41 0.19
CA SER A 110 5.37 0.21 -0.62
C SER A 110 6.18 -0.83 0.14
N ALA A 111 5.85 -2.10 -0.06
CA ALA A 111 6.55 -3.26 0.42
C ALA A 111 7.01 -4.09 -0.79
N ARG A 112 8.28 -4.49 -0.80
CA ARG A 112 8.86 -5.31 -1.85
C ARG A 112 9.81 -6.35 -1.27
N THR A 113 9.88 -7.50 -1.92
CA THR A 113 10.86 -8.55 -1.59
C THR A 113 12.18 -8.30 -2.32
N GLU A 114 13.28 -8.32 -1.59
CA GLU A 114 14.64 -8.33 -2.11
C GLU A 114 15.43 -9.46 -1.44
N GLY A 115 15.72 -10.53 -2.18
CA GLY A 115 16.37 -11.71 -1.63
C GLY A 115 15.57 -12.36 -0.50
N ASP A 116 16.20 -12.50 0.67
CA ASP A 116 15.63 -13.03 1.91
C ASP A 116 14.98 -11.94 2.78
N SER A 117 14.66 -10.78 2.20
CA SER A 117 14.20 -9.61 2.95
C SER A 117 12.96 -8.98 2.32
N VAL A 118 12.14 -8.35 3.15
CA VAL A 118 11.09 -7.42 2.74
C VAL A 118 11.52 -6.03 3.13
N ILE A 119 11.46 -5.10 2.19
CA ILE A 119 11.76 -3.68 2.41
C ILE A 119 10.45 -2.91 2.33
N VAL A 120 10.13 -2.16 3.39
CA VAL A 120 8.94 -1.31 3.47
C VAL A 120 9.38 0.14 3.56
N SER A 121 8.85 0.99 2.68
CA SER A 121 9.23 2.39 2.60
C SER A 121 8.04 3.30 2.34
N LEU A 122 8.13 4.55 2.80
CA LEU A 122 7.28 5.65 2.35
C LEU A 122 7.69 6.02 0.92
N THR A 123 6.74 6.05 -0.01
CA THR A 123 6.96 6.38 -1.43
C THR A 123 6.31 7.69 -1.84
N GLY A 124 5.44 8.24 -1.00
CA GLY A 124 4.83 9.55 -1.23
C GLY A 124 4.18 10.09 0.04
N LYS A 125 4.21 11.42 0.17
CA LYS A 125 3.49 12.18 1.18
C LYS A 125 2.88 13.39 0.50
N GLU A 126 1.58 13.59 0.68
CA GLU A 126 0.84 14.74 0.18
C GLU A 126 0.14 15.44 1.35
N GLY A 127 -0.04 16.76 1.23
CA GLY A 127 -0.57 17.62 2.29
C GLY A 127 0.50 18.16 3.26
N SER A 128 0.12 19.12 4.09
CA SER A 128 1.00 19.87 5.00
C SER A 128 0.95 19.40 6.45
N MET A 129 0.05 18.46 6.78
CA MET A 129 -0.06 17.95 8.14
C MET A 129 1.09 17.00 8.46
N GLU A 130 1.81 17.32 9.52
CA GLU A 130 2.85 16.47 10.09
C GLU A 130 2.24 15.43 11.04
N THR A 131 2.66 14.18 10.91
CA THR A 131 2.24 13.11 11.82
C THR A 131 3.21 12.99 12.98
N GLU A 132 2.69 12.75 14.18
CA GLU A 132 3.47 12.75 15.43
C GLU A 132 4.61 11.72 15.44
N ASN A 133 4.49 10.66 14.64
CA ASN A 133 5.48 9.59 14.57
C ASN A 133 6.76 9.96 13.80
N ASN A 134 6.85 11.14 13.15
CA ASN A 134 8.05 11.63 12.47
C ASN A 134 8.70 10.59 11.51
N GLY A 135 7.88 9.87 10.75
CA GLY A 135 8.33 8.83 9.82
C GLY A 135 8.75 7.51 10.47
N MET A 136 8.75 7.40 11.80
CA MET A 136 9.08 6.16 12.51
C MET A 136 7.92 5.17 12.47
N ALA A 137 8.25 3.90 12.22
CA ALA A 137 7.28 2.82 12.24
C ALA A 137 7.88 1.50 12.75
N ILE A 138 7.00 0.61 13.18
CA ILE A 138 7.29 -0.81 13.38
C ILE A 138 6.63 -1.57 12.25
N VAL A 139 7.43 -2.29 11.47
CA VAL A 139 6.96 -3.14 10.37
C VAL A 139 6.95 -4.57 10.84
N LYS A 140 5.81 -5.24 10.67
CA LYS A 140 5.66 -6.68 10.90
C LYS A 140 5.32 -7.35 9.57
N VAL A 141 6.13 -8.34 9.19
CA VAL A 141 5.93 -9.18 8.01
C VAL A 141 5.48 -10.55 8.49
N ILE A 142 4.36 -11.00 7.94
CA ILE A 142 3.73 -12.27 8.29
C ILE A 142 4.13 -13.30 7.25
N THR A 143 4.64 -14.45 7.70
CA THR A 143 5.05 -15.56 6.84
C THR A 143 4.51 -16.88 7.38
N ASP A 144 4.57 -17.94 6.57
CA ASP A 144 4.21 -19.31 6.99
C ASP A 144 5.09 -19.82 8.15
N ASN A 145 6.30 -19.27 8.31
CA ASN A 145 7.23 -19.61 9.38
C ASN A 145 7.10 -18.69 10.62
N GLY A 146 6.07 -17.85 10.67
CA GLY A 146 5.81 -16.89 11.74
C GLY A 146 6.08 -15.44 11.34
N ILE A 147 6.12 -14.57 12.36
CA ILE A 147 6.25 -13.12 12.18
C ILE A 147 7.72 -12.70 12.24
N ARG A 148 8.10 -11.83 11.31
CA ARG A 148 9.37 -11.10 11.31
C ARG A 148 9.09 -9.62 11.52
N GLN A 149 9.97 -8.91 12.21
CA GLN A 149 9.75 -7.49 12.47
C GLN A 149 11.04 -6.67 12.45
N ALA A 150 10.91 -5.41 12.09
CA ALA A 150 11.93 -4.39 12.26
C ALA A 150 11.27 -3.03 12.52
N SER A 151 12.03 -2.09 13.06
CA SER A 151 11.59 -0.72 13.29
C SER A 151 12.61 0.25 12.71
N GLY A 152 12.15 1.40 12.24
CA GLY A 152 13.04 2.42 11.70
C GLY A 152 12.26 3.56 11.07
N ASN A 153 12.96 4.37 10.29
CA ASN A 153 12.37 5.44 9.52
C ASN A 153 11.89 4.91 8.16
N LEU A 154 10.63 5.16 7.81
CA LEU A 154 10.02 4.72 6.55
C LEU A 154 10.58 5.44 5.32
N GLU A 155 11.11 6.66 5.45
CA GLU A 155 11.75 7.39 4.35
C GLU A 155 13.09 6.75 3.95
N GLU A 156 13.82 6.19 4.92
CA GLU A 156 15.05 5.43 4.68
C GLU A 156 14.77 4.02 4.14
N GLY A 157 13.60 3.48 4.48
CA GLY A 157 13.21 2.11 4.19
C GLY A 157 13.57 1.16 5.32
N ILE A 158 12.56 0.43 5.82
CA ILE A 158 12.70 -0.53 6.90
C ILE A 158 12.87 -1.92 6.30
N THR A 159 14.02 -2.55 6.56
CA THR A 159 14.32 -3.90 6.09
C THR A 159 13.96 -4.93 7.15
N VAL A 160 13.10 -5.89 6.78
CA VAL A 160 12.69 -7.03 7.59
C VAL A 160 13.25 -8.31 6.98
N LYS A 161 14.06 -9.04 7.74
CA LYS A 161 14.61 -10.35 7.32
C LYS A 161 13.56 -11.45 7.44
N LEU A 162 13.38 -12.24 6.38
CA LEU A 162 12.41 -13.35 6.27
C LEU A 162 12.90 -14.65 6.92
#